data_AF-A0A1Q8LK22-F1
#
_entry.id   AF-A0A1Q8LK22-F1
#
_cell.length_a   1.000
_cell.length_b   1.000
_cell.length_c   1.000
_cell.angle_alpha   90.00
_cell.angle_beta   90.00
_cell.angle_gamma   90.00
#
_symmetry.space_group_name_H-M   'P 1'
#
loop_
_entity.id
_entity.type
_entity.pdbx_description
1 polymer ?
#
loop_
_entity_poly.entity_id
_entity_poly.type
_entity_poly.pdbx_seq_one_letter_code
_entity_poly.pdbx_strand_id
1 'polypeptide(L)'
;MSTGTWAERRREDRAAAAELARRDADAAAERALHVEAVRAEIAERRRTERAARDEAARAARVEQTRRARAERRKRAAARRAAVGVWAARHRVDLLIYPLAVASAVMAVPAMAAYGVAVYGSWTGAVLPVLSELGMWAFALAVQSRRRTHPGAPLWALQAGVWAFAAVAAGLNVAHGLDAGASTGLVMGVVSVAGVIAHQLVTAGARPARRARTVRAAERKLRAARRAALRAAVAEIDTDGDARLVHAPGVYRVRRDRLGRAHLAPHTTPGLPVDDDGGDLAAEVSAWLAEQTPPLSSIPVPSADDPAGGTGDQHDPADIGTEDDRPDGHGVATLDRPAGGRDGEHGRRRPRRKATRPRARSMAELRAELAAAVAAGEVDPSSAESIRTGLRCAPARARALRDEHRTNQS
;
A
#
# COMPACT_ATOMS: atom_id res chain seq x y z
N MET A 1 -26.43 50.37 101.12
CA MET A 1 -25.75 50.04 99.84
C MET A 1 -25.76 48.52 99.70
N SER A 2 -26.37 48.00 98.63
CA SER A 2 -26.82 46.61 98.49
C SER A 2 -25.70 45.67 98.01
N THR A 3 -25.18 44.84 98.91
CA THR A 3 -24.13 43.83 98.65
C THR A 3 -24.65 42.55 97.96
N GLY A 4 -25.98 42.38 97.83
CA GLY A 4 -26.59 41.22 97.16
C GLY A 4 -26.39 41.18 95.65
N THR A 5 -26.33 42.35 95.00
CA THR A 5 -26.32 42.49 93.53
C THR A 5 -25.03 42.04 92.83
N TRP A 6 -23.93 41.85 93.56
CA TRP A 6 -22.66 41.41 92.99
C TRP A 6 -22.49 39.88 93.01
N ALA A 7 -22.98 39.24 94.07
CA ALA A 7 -22.97 37.78 94.19
C ALA A 7 -23.92 37.10 93.18
N GLU A 8 -24.97 37.81 92.77
CA GLU A 8 -25.95 37.37 91.78
C GLU A 8 -25.38 37.46 90.35
N ARG A 9 -24.82 38.61 89.97
CA ARG A 9 -24.07 38.79 88.71
C ARG A 9 -22.96 37.76 88.53
N ARG A 10 -22.21 37.43 89.58
CA ARG A 10 -21.15 36.40 89.52
C ARG A 10 -21.70 34.97 89.33
N ARG A 11 -22.96 34.70 89.67
CA ARG A 11 -23.61 33.41 89.39
C ARG A 11 -24.11 33.36 87.96
N GLU A 12 -24.69 34.47 87.48
CA GLU A 12 -25.11 34.63 86.09
C GLU A 12 -23.92 34.55 85.12
N ASP A 13 -22.82 35.23 85.41
CA ASP A 13 -21.59 35.18 84.60
C ASP A 13 -21.02 33.76 84.53
N ARG A 14 -21.06 33.01 85.65
CA ARG A 14 -20.60 31.61 85.67
C ARG A 14 -21.54 30.68 84.91
N ALA A 15 -22.85 30.91 84.98
CA ALA A 15 -23.83 30.16 84.20
C ALA A 15 -23.69 30.45 82.70
N ALA A 16 -23.48 31.71 82.32
CA ALA A 16 -23.23 32.11 80.94
C ALA A 16 -21.90 31.53 80.40
N ALA A 17 -20.83 31.57 81.19
CA ALA A 17 -19.54 30.97 80.82
C ALA A 17 -19.63 29.44 80.64
N ALA A 18 -20.38 28.74 81.49
CA ALA A 18 -20.61 27.31 81.34
C ALA A 18 -21.43 26.97 80.09
N GLU A 19 -22.41 27.81 79.74
CA GLU A 19 -23.21 27.65 78.53
C GLU A 19 -22.39 27.90 77.25
N LEU A 20 -21.55 28.94 77.24
CA LEU A 20 -20.58 29.17 76.14
C LEU A 20 -19.62 28.00 76.00
N ALA A 21 -19.07 27.48 77.10
CA ALA A 21 -18.16 26.34 77.05
C ALA A 21 -18.81 25.08 76.46
N ARG A 22 -20.10 24.84 76.72
CA ARG A 22 -20.85 23.75 76.09
C ARG A 22 -21.01 23.96 74.59
N ARG A 23 -21.41 25.16 74.16
CA ARG A 23 -21.55 25.49 72.73
C ARG A 23 -20.23 25.42 71.98
N ASP A 24 -19.14 25.86 72.61
CA ASP A 24 -17.80 25.78 72.02
C ASP A 24 -17.32 24.33 71.90
N ALA A 25 -17.65 23.47 72.88
CA ALA A 25 -17.37 22.04 72.83
C ALA A 25 -18.17 21.33 71.73
N ASP A 26 -19.47 21.63 71.61
CA ASP A 26 -20.34 21.09 70.56
C ASP A 26 -19.86 21.54 69.17
N ALA A 27 -19.54 22.84 69.01
CA ALA A 27 -19.00 23.37 67.78
C ALA A 27 -17.62 22.77 67.44
N ALA A 28 -16.79 22.44 68.43
CA ALA A 28 -15.52 21.74 68.22
C ALA A 28 -15.73 20.29 67.76
N ALA A 29 -16.72 19.59 68.33
CA ALA A 29 -17.08 18.24 67.92
C ALA A 29 -17.62 18.20 66.48
N GLU A 30 -18.48 19.15 66.10
CA GLU A 30 -18.98 19.28 64.72
C GLU A 30 -17.86 19.56 63.72
N ARG A 31 -16.92 20.46 64.07
CA ARG A 31 -15.74 20.72 63.23
C ARG A 31 -14.88 19.49 63.05
N ALA A 32 -14.69 18.68 64.11
CA ALA A 32 -13.93 17.44 64.02
C ALA A 32 -14.60 16.41 63.09
N LEU A 33 -15.91 16.21 63.21
CA LEU A 33 -16.68 15.33 62.33
C LEU A 33 -16.63 15.79 60.87
N HIS A 34 -16.72 17.10 60.62
CA HIS A 34 -16.63 17.65 59.28
C HIS A 34 -15.25 17.41 58.64
N VAL A 35 -14.17 17.60 59.41
CA VAL A 35 -12.80 17.33 58.92
C VAL A 35 -12.60 15.86 58.59
N GLU A 36 -13.15 14.94 59.39
CA GLU A 36 -13.09 13.50 59.10
C GLU A 36 -13.89 13.12 57.85
N ALA A 37 -15.09 13.69 57.67
CA ALA A 37 -15.91 13.48 56.48
C ALA A 37 -15.19 13.94 55.20
N VAL A 38 -14.60 15.14 55.22
CA VAL A 38 -13.82 15.67 54.07
C VAL A 38 -12.60 14.80 53.79
N ARG A 39 -11.90 14.30 54.82
CA ARG A 39 -10.77 13.38 54.64
C ARG A 39 -11.20 12.05 54.01
N ALA A 40 -12.34 11.50 54.42
CA ALA A 40 -12.89 10.27 53.85
C ALA A 40 -13.25 10.45 52.38
N GLU A 41 -13.89 11.56 52.01
CA GLU A 41 -14.26 11.86 50.62
C GLU A 41 -13.01 12.02 49.73
N ILE A 42 -11.99 12.75 50.21
CA ILE A 42 -10.72 12.90 49.47
C ILE A 42 -10.03 11.55 49.29
N ALA A 43 -10.07 10.67 50.30
CA ALA A 43 -9.50 9.34 50.20
C ALA A 43 -10.23 8.46 49.18
N GLU A 44 -11.56 8.56 49.10
CA GLU A 44 -12.38 7.84 48.12
C GLU A 44 -12.11 8.33 46.69
N ARG A 45 -12.11 9.66 46.47
CA ARG A 45 -11.75 10.26 45.17
C ARG A 45 -10.37 9.81 44.70
N ARG A 46 -9.38 9.75 45.61
CA ARG A 46 -8.04 9.25 45.27
C ARG A 46 -8.03 7.77 44.90
N ARG A 47 -8.90 6.94 45.49
CA ARG A 47 -9.02 5.52 45.13
C ARG A 47 -9.65 5.34 43.75
N THR A 48 -10.72 6.07 43.45
CA THR A 48 -11.39 6.01 42.14
C THR A 48 -10.50 6.54 41.03
N GLU A 49 -9.79 7.64 41.24
CA GLU A 49 -8.80 8.16 40.28
C GLU A 49 -7.66 7.16 40.01
N ARG A 50 -7.15 6.49 41.05
CA ARG A 50 -6.10 5.47 40.88
C ARG A 50 -6.61 4.28 40.08
N ALA A 51 -7.81 3.78 40.38
CA ALA A 51 -8.43 2.70 39.62
C ALA A 51 -8.61 3.09 38.14
N ALA A 52 -9.11 4.30 37.87
CA ALA A 52 -9.28 4.79 36.49
C ALA A 52 -7.93 4.93 35.75
N ARG A 53 -6.88 5.41 36.42
CA ARG A 53 -5.52 5.49 35.85
C ARG A 53 -4.95 4.12 35.54
N ASP A 54 -5.15 3.14 36.42
CA ASP A 54 -4.68 1.77 36.22
C ASP A 54 -5.39 1.08 35.05
N GLU A 55 -6.71 1.29 34.91
CA GLU A 55 -7.48 0.78 33.77
C GLU A 55 -7.02 1.42 32.45
N ALA A 56 -6.84 2.73 32.43
CA ALA A 56 -6.31 3.45 31.27
C ALA A 56 -4.90 2.95 30.89
N ALA A 57 -4.03 2.73 31.88
CA ALA A 57 -2.68 2.19 31.66
C ALA A 57 -2.72 0.76 31.10
N ARG A 58 -3.63 -0.09 31.58
CA ARG A 58 -3.83 -1.46 31.04
C ARG A 58 -4.33 -1.41 29.60
N ALA A 59 -5.32 -0.57 29.30
CA ALA A 59 -5.84 -0.39 27.95
C ALA A 59 -4.75 0.10 26.98
N ALA A 60 -3.95 1.09 27.40
CA ALA A 60 -2.83 1.61 26.61
C ALA A 60 -1.77 0.52 26.32
N ARG A 61 -1.43 -0.33 27.29
CA ARG A 61 -0.51 -1.45 27.09
C ARG A 61 -1.05 -2.48 26.10
N VAL A 62 -2.33 -2.82 26.18
CA VAL A 62 -2.97 -3.75 25.23
C VAL A 62 -2.93 -3.17 23.81
N GLU A 63 -3.26 -1.88 23.65
CA GLU A 63 -3.23 -1.23 22.35
C GLU A 63 -1.81 -1.12 21.78
N GLN A 64 -0.81 -0.76 22.60
CA GLN A 64 0.59 -0.77 22.20
C GLN A 64 1.06 -2.16 21.74
N THR A 65 0.70 -3.23 22.46
CA THR A 65 1.07 -4.59 22.04
C THR A 65 0.37 -5.01 20.74
N ARG A 66 -0.87 -4.59 20.51
CA ARG A 66 -1.60 -4.81 19.24
C ARG A 66 -0.91 -4.09 18.09
N ARG A 67 -0.58 -2.80 18.26
CA ARG A 67 0.16 -2.00 17.26
C ARG A 67 1.52 -2.61 16.95
N ALA A 68 2.29 -2.97 17.98
CA ALA A 68 3.59 -3.62 17.81
C ALA A 68 3.50 -4.95 17.05
N ARG A 69 2.48 -5.78 17.34
CA ARG A 69 2.21 -7.03 16.60
C ARG A 69 1.81 -6.76 15.15
N ALA A 70 0.96 -5.76 14.90
CA ALA A 70 0.56 -5.37 13.56
C ALA A 70 1.76 -4.90 12.73
N GLU A 71 2.61 -4.05 13.29
CA GLU A 71 3.83 -3.57 12.63
C GLU A 71 4.84 -4.69 12.36
N ARG A 72 5.03 -5.61 13.33
CA ARG A 72 5.86 -6.81 13.10
C ARG A 72 5.33 -7.67 11.95
N ARG A 73 4.00 -7.85 11.87
CA ARG A 73 3.36 -8.61 10.77
C ARG A 73 3.53 -7.90 9.43
N LYS A 74 3.35 -6.58 9.36
CA LYS A 74 3.58 -5.79 8.15
C LYS A 74 5.04 -5.91 7.68
N ARG A 75 6.01 -5.74 8.58
CA ARG A 75 7.44 -5.89 8.28
C ARG A 75 7.77 -7.31 7.81
N ALA A 76 7.23 -8.35 8.46
CA ALA A 76 7.43 -9.73 8.05
C ALA A 76 6.82 -10.02 6.67
N ALA A 77 5.61 -9.51 6.39
CA ALA A 77 4.97 -9.65 5.09
C ALA A 77 5.76 -8.91 4.00
N ALA A 78 6.23 -7.70 4.25
CA ALA A 78 7.06 -6.93 3.33
C ALA A 78 8.39 -7.66 3.04
N ARG A 79 9.05 -8.20 4.07
CA ARG A 79 10.27 -9.02 3.89
C ARG A 79 9.99 -10.26 3.05
N ARG A 80 8.92 -11.02 3.34
CA ARG A 80 8.55 -12.21 2.55
C ARG A 80 8.20 -11.84 1.10
N ALA A 81 7.51 -10.74 0.89
CA ALA A 81 7.21 -10.25 -0.46
C ALA A 81 8.50 -9.85 -1.20
N ALA A 82 9.42 -9.14 -0.54
CA ALA A 82 10.72 -8.79 -1.11
C ALA A 82 11.56 -10.02 -1.46
N VAL A 83 11.63 -11.01 -0.57
CA VAL A 83 12.29 -12.31 -0.83
C VAL A 83 11.61 -13.04 -1.98
N GLY A 84 10.27 -13.07 -2.03
CA GLY A 84 9.54 -13.70 -3.12
C GLY A 84 9.78 -13.03 -4.48
N VAL A 85 9.85 -11.69 -4.52
CA VAL A 85 10.18 -10.94 -5.73
C VAL A 85 11.64 -11.16 -6.15
N TRP A 86 12.57 -11.17 -5.18
CA TRP A 86 13.98 -11.47 -5.44
C TRP A 86 14.17 -12.89 -5.97
N ALA A 87 13.58 -13.88 -5.31
CA ALA A 87 13.64 -15.28 -5.72
C ALA A 87 12.97 -15.46 -7.08
N ALA A 88 11.83 -14.82 -7.34
CA ALA A 88 11.17 -14.84 -8.65
C ALA A 88 12.03 -14.24 -9.77
N ARG A 89 12.81 -13.21 -9.45
CA ARG A 89 13.74 -12.57 -10.38
C ARG A 89 14.98 -13.42 -10.65
N HIS A 90 15.42 -14.20 -9.67
CA HIS A 90 16.65 -15.00 -9.74
C HIS A 90 16.37 -16.51 -9.83
N ARG A 91 15.15 -16.96 -10.20
CA ARG A 91 14.83 -18.40 -10.21
C ARG A 91 15.77 -19.20 -11.11
N VAL A 92 16.10 -18.65 -12.27
CA VAL A 92 16.94 -19.36 -13.23
C VAL A 92 18.40 -19.31 -12.79
N ASP A 93 18.85 -18.15 -12.32
CA ASP A 93 20.16 -17.96 -11.69
C ASP A 93 20.39 -18.95 -10.53
N LEU A 94 19.39 -19.15 -9.66
CA LEU A 94 19.44 -20.07 -8.52
C LEU A 94 19.54 -21.55 -8.92
N LEU A 95 19.14 -21.93 -10.12
CA LEU A 95 19.29 -23.29 -10.64
C LEU A 95 20.64 -23.48 -11.35
N ILE A 96 21.13 -22.42 -12.00
CA ILE A 96 22.37 -22.46 -12.78
C ILE A 96 23.60 -22.34 -11.89
N TYR A 97 23.60 -21.44 -10.90
CA TYR A 97 24.79 -21.18 -10.09
C TYR A 97 25.26 -22.40 -9.27
N PRO A 98 24.39 -23.18 -8.61
CA PRO A 98 24.84 -24.38 -7.90
C PRO A 98 25.45 -25.43 -8.83
N LEU A 99 24.86 -25.62 -10.02
CA LEU A 99 25.39 -26.53 -11.03
C LEU A 99 26.75 -26.04 -11.54
N ALA A 100 26.89 -24.74 -11.82
CA ALA A 100 28.13 -24.13 -12.23
C ALA A 100 29.23 -24.26 -11.17
N VAL A 101 28.91 -24.06 -9.89
CA VAL A 101 29.84 -24.26 -8.78
C VAL A 101 30.26 -25.73 -8.68
N ALA A 102 29.31 -26.67 -8.76
CA ALA A 102 29.62 -28.09 -8.75
C ALA A 102 30.54 -28.50 -9.91
N SER A 103 30.27 -28.01 -11.14
CA SER A 103 31.12 -28.23 -12.29
C SER A 103 32.51 -27.61 -12.12
N ALA A 104 32.61 -26.39 -11.58
CA ALA A 104 33.89 -25.72 -11.34
C ALA A 104 34.74 -26.47 -10.30
N VAL A 105 34.11 -26.93 -9.21
CA VAL A 105 34.80 -27.70 -8.16
C VAL A 105 35.39 -29.00 -8.71
N MET A 106 34.74 -29.64 -9.69
CA MET A 106 35.26 -30.84 -10.32
C MET A 106 36.28 -30.56 -11.44
N ALA A 107 36.03 -29.55 -12.26
CA ALA A 107 36.83 -29.28 -13.46
C ALA A 107 38.16 -28.55 -13.15
N VAL A 108 38.15 -27.62 -12.19
CA VAL A 108 39.33 -26.79 -11.89
C VAL A 108 40.51 -27.63 -11.38
N PRO A 109 40.35 -28.59 -10.44
CA PRO A 109 41.46 -29.42 -9.99
C PRO A 109 42.02 -30.32 -11.10
N ALA A 110 41.14 -30.89 -11.95
CA ALA A 110 41.54 -31.75 -13.05
C ALA A 110 42.35 -31.00 -14.11
N MET A 111 41.90 -29.80 -14.50
CA MET A 111 42.63 -28.96 -15.46
C MET A 111 43.91 -28.37 -14.87
N ALA A 112 43.94 -28.05 -13.57
CA ALA A 112 45.15 -27.60 -12.91
C ALA A 112 46.23 -28.69 -12.90
N ALA A 113 45.85 -29.95 -12.61
CA ALA A 113 46.77 -31.09 -12.65
C ALA A 113 47.31 -31.33 -14.07
N TYR A 114 46.46 -31.25 -15.10
CA TYR A 114 46.87 -31.35 -16.50
C TYR A 114 47.81 -30.21 -16.92
N GLY A 115 47.51 -28.96 -16.53
CA GLY A 115 48.35 -27.81 -16.83
C GLY A 115 49.76 -27.93 -16.23
N VAL A 116 49.88 -28.46 -15.00
CA VAL A 116 51.19 -28.75 -14.39
C VAL A 116 51.93 -29.85 -15.16
N ALA A 117 51.23 -30.89 -15.60
CA ALA A 117 51.82 -31.98 -16.37
C ALA A 117 52.35 -31.53 -17.74
N VAL A 118 51.66 -30.61 -18.42
CA VAL A 118 52.06 -30.12 -19.76
C VAL A 118 53.17 -29.08 -19.70
N TYR A 119 53.11 -28.13 -18.77
CA TYR A 119 54.05 -27.00 -18.72
C TYR A 119 55.21 -27.19 -17.73
N GLY A 120 55.28 -28.35 -17.06
CA GLY A 120 56.37 -28.73 -16.15
C GLY A 120 56.55 -27.81 -14.93
N SER A 121 55.61 -26.90 -14.69
CA SER A 121 55.71 -25.84 -13.69
C SER A 121 54.33 -25.44 -13.18
N TRP A 122 54.30 -24.91 -11.95
CA TRP A 122 53.07 -24.51 -11.26
C TRP A 122 52.31 -23.37 -11.97
N THR A 123 52.97 -22.62 -12.84
CA THR A 123 52.34 -21.59 -13.69
C THR A 123 51.35 -22.19 -14.67
N GLY A 124 51.53 -23.45 -15.08
CA GLY A 124 50.57 -24.21 -15.89
C GLY A 124 49.22 -24.43 -15.20
N ALA A 125 49.17 -24.41 -13.86
CA ALA A 125 47.92 -24.53 -13.10
C ALA A 125 47.03 -23.28 -13.20
N VAL A 126 47.62 -22.13 -13.55
CA VAL A 126 46.92 -20.82 -13.57
C VAL A 126 46.22 -20.58 -14.91
N LEU A 127 46.71 -21.17 -15.99
CA LEU A 127 46.17 -21.01 -17.35
C LEU A 127 44.69 -21.41 -17.49
N PRO A 128 44.24 -22.59 -17.00
CA PRO A 128 42.83 -22.97 -17.06
C PRO A 128 41.93 -22.08 -16.20
N VAL A 129 42.46 -21.65 -15.06
CA VAL A 129 41.76 -20.72 -14.16
C VAL A 129 41.55 -19.37 -14.86
N LEU A 130 42.53 -18.87 -15.60
CA LEU A 130 42.41 -17.62 -16.36
C LEU A 130 41.42 -17.72 -17.53
N SER A 131 41.39 -18.84 -18.27
CA SER A 131 40.42 -19.04 -19.37
C SER A 131 38.98 -19.20 -18.87
N GLU A 132 38.78 -19.96 -17.80
CA GLU A 132 37.47 -20.14 -17.18
C GLU A 132 36.99 -18.84 -16.52
N LEU A 133 37.84 -18.16 -15.74
CA LEU A 133 37.51 -16.85 -15.15
C LEU A 133 37.26 -15.78 -16.22
N GLY A 134 37.97 -15.83 -17.35
CA GLY A 134 37.75 -14.95 -18.49
C GLY A 134 36.33 -15.06 -19.02
N MET A 135 35.85 -16.28 -19.29
CA MET A 135 34.47 -16.53 -19.72
C MET A 135 33.45 -16.01 -18.70
N TRP A 136 33.66 -16.27 -17.40
CA TRP A 136 32.80 -15.76 -16.33
C TRP A 136 32.80 -14.23 -16.25
N ALA A 137 33.95 -13.59 -16.42
CA ALA A 137 34.08 -12.14 -16.45
C ALA A 137 33.29 -11.53 -17.61
N PHE A 138 33.36 -12.11 -18.81
CA PHE A 138 32.57 -11.66 -19.96
C PHE A 138 31.07 -11.90 -19.77
N ALA A 139 30.67 -13.05 -19.20
CA ALA A 139 29.26 -13.33 -18.90
C ALA A 139 28.68 -12.34 -17.86
N LEU A 140 29.42 -12.04 -16.80
CA LEU A 140 29.06 -11.03 -15.80
C LEU A 140 29.02 -9.62 -16.40
N ALA A 141 29.93 -9.30 -17.32
CA ALA A 141 29.94 -8.04 -18.05
C ALA A 141 28.70 -7.88 -18.95
N VAL A 142 28.24 -8.94 -19.64
CA VAL A 142 26.98 -8.94 -20.41
C VAL A 142 25.79 -8.68 -19.49
N GLN A 143 25.73 -9.36 -18.36
CA GLN A 143 24.65 -9.25 -17.38
C GLN A 143 24.60 -7.83 -16.77
N SER A 144 25.77 -7.26 -16.43
CA SER A 144 25.92 -5.89 -15.92
C SER A 144 25.51 -4.86 -16.98
N ARG A 145 26.04 -4.96 -18.20
CA ARG A 145 25.73 -4.03 -19.30
C ARG A 145 24.25 -4.03 -19.68
N ARG A 146 23.58 -5.19 -19.64
CA ARG A 146 22.11 -5.28 -19.84
C ARG A 146 21.30 -4.56 -18.76
N ARG A 147 21.80 -4.47 -17.52
CA ARG A 147 21.13 -3.77 -16.41
C ARG A 147 21.35 -2.26 -16.50
N THR A 148 22.57 -1.84 -16.77
CA THR A 148 22.96 -0.42 -16.78
C THR A 148 22.56 0.27 -18.08
N HIS A 149 22.67 -0.43 -19.22
CA HIS A 149 22.39 0.13 -20.56
C HIS A 149 21.56 -0.84 -21.42
N PRO A 150 20.22 -0.88 -21.23
CA PRO A 150 19.34 -1.87 -21.88
C PRO A 150 19.28 -1.81 -23.42
N GLY A 151 19.79 -0.74 -24.03
CA GLY A 151 19.81 -0.53 -25.48
C GLY A 151 21.20 -0.63 -26.11
N ALA A 152 22.25 -0.90 -25.34
CA ALA A 152 23.61 -0.96 -25.88
C ALA A 152 23.84 -2.26 -26.68
N PRO A 153 24.61 -2.21 -27.79
CA PRO A 153 24.99 -3.40 -28.53
C PRO A 153 25.86 -4.32 -27.66
N LEU A 154 25.50 -5.61 -27.61
CA LEU A 154 26.18 -6.63 -26.79
C LEU A 154 27.04 -7.59 -27.62
N TRP A 155 27.12 -7.38 -28.94
CA TRP A 155 27.76 -8.30 -29.87
C TRP A 155 29.24 -8.54 -29.52
N ALA A 156 29.97 -7.51 -29.09
CA ALA A 156 31.39 -7.63 -28.74
C ALA A 156 31.62 -8.52 -27.51
N LEU A 157 30.73 -8.45 -26.52
CA LEU A 157 30.81 -9.29 -25.32
C LEU A 157 30.37 -10.73 -25.63
N GLN A 158 29.37 -10.91 -26.50
CA GLN A 158 28.96 -12.23 -26.98
C GLN A 158 30.05 -12.89 -27.82
N ALA A 159 30.73 -12.13 -28.68
CA ALA A 159 31.87 -12.60 -29.44
C ALA A 159 33.00 -13.09 -28.51
N GLY A 160 33.28 -12.35 -27.43
CA GLY A 160 34.20 -12.79 -26.38
C GLY A 160 33.80 -14.13 -25.76
N VAL A 161 32.54 -14.29 -25.33
CA VAL A 161 32.05 -15.56 -24.76
C VAL A 161 32.21 -16.73 -25.73
N TRP A 162 31.88 -16.53 -27.01
CA TRP A 162 32.03 -17.59 -28.02
C TRP A 162 33.48 -17.92 -28.32
N ALA A 163 34.37 -16.94 -28.34
CA ALA A 163 35.80 -17.16 -28.53
C ALA A 163 36.39 -18.03 -27.40
N PHE A 164 36.10 -17.70 -26.13
CA PHE A 164 36.56 -18.50 -25.00
C PHE A 164 35.92 -19.90 -24.96
N ALA A 165 34.64 -20.02 -25.29
CA ALA A 165 33.97 -21.33 -25.39
C ALA A 165 34.59 -22.22 -26.48
N ALA A 166 34.98 -21.64 -27.62
CA ALA A 166 35.64 -22.38 -28.70
C ALA A 166 37.04 -22.86 -28.29
N VAL A 167 37.82 -22.02 -27.59
CA VAL A 167 39.13 -22.40 -27.06
C VAL A 167 38.99 -23.53 -26.02
N ALA A 168 38.05 -23.41 -25.08
CA ALA A 168 37.79 -24.45 -24.08
C ALA A 168 37.36 -25.78 -24.73
N ALA A 169 36.49 -25.72 -25.75
CA ALA A 169 36.09 -26.89 -26.52
C ALA A 169 37.28 -27.55 -27.21
N GLY A 170 38.15 -26.75 -27.85
CA GLY A 170 39.35 -27.25 -28.52
C GLY A 170 40.30 -27.97 -27.57
N LEU A 171 40.53 -27.40 -26.38
CA LEU A 171 41.36 -28.01 -25.34
C LEU A 171 40.77 -29.33 -24.82
N ASN A 172 39.45 -29.36 -24.60
CA ASN A 172 38.75 -30.58 -24.15
C ASN A 172 38.72 -31.67 -25.23
N VAL A 173 38.57 -31.29 -26.51
CA VAL A 173 38.71 -32.24 -27.63
C VAL A 173 40.12 -32.80 -27.65
N ALA A 174 41.14 -31.93 -27.66
CA ALA A 174 42.54 -32.33 -27.70
C ALA A 174 42.90 -33.30 -26.57
N HIS A 175 42.43 -33.03 -25.35
CA HIS A 175 42.65 -33.91 -24.22
C HIS A 175 41.90 -35.24 -24.34
N GLY A 176 40.65 -35.23 -24.79
CA GLY A 176 39.89 -36.47 -24.97
C GLY A 176 40.37 -37.33 -26.15
N LEU A 177 41.10 -36.77 -27.12
CA LEU A 177 41.70 -37.53 -28.22
C LEU A 177 42.74 -38.55 -27.72
N ASP A 178 43.41 -38.28 -26.59
CA ASP A 178 44.32 -39.23 -25.94
C ASP A 178 43.58 -40.52 -25.50
N ALA A 179 42.28 -40.42 -25.23
CA ALA A 179 41.39 -41.52 -24.87
C ALA A 179 40.49 -41.99 -26.04
N GLY A 180 40.67 -41.42 -27.24
CA GLY A 180 39.94 -41.78 -28.47
C GLY A 180 39.07 -40.66 -29.06
N ALA A 181 38.85 -40.74 -30.38
CA ALA A 181 38.14 -39.71 -31.15
C ALA A 181 36.71 -39.43 -30.67
N SER A 182 35.97 -40.46 -30.26
CA SER A 182 34.62 -40.34 -29.69
C SER A 182 34.65 -39.61 -28.34
N THR A 183 35.64 -39.91 -27.49
CA THR A 183 35.82 -39.28 -26.18
C THR A 183 36.14 -37.79 -26.31
N GLY A 184 37.07 -37.42 -27.21
CA GLY A 184 37.37 -36.03 -27.53
C GLY A 184 36.14 -35.25 -28.01
N LEU A 185 35.36 -35.81 -28.94
CA LEU A 185 34.13 -35.17 -29.42
C LEU A 185 33.11 -34.95 -28.31
N VAL A 186 32.87 -35.96 -27.46
CA VAL A 186 31.92 -35.85 -26.34
C VAL A 186 32.38 -34.78 -25.34
N MET A 187 33.66 -34.75 -24.97
CA MET A 187 34.20 -33.74 -24.07
C MET A 187 34.07 -32.32 -24.64
N GLY A 188 34.36 -32.14 -25.94
CA GLY A 188 34.17 -30.86 -26.62
C GLY A 188 32.72 -30.36 -26.61
N VAL A 189 31.77 -31.24 -26.95
CA VAL A 189 30.33 -30.90 -26.97
C VAL A 189 29.81 -30.56 -25.58
N VAL A 190 30.17 -31.36 -24.57
CA VAL A 190 29.75 -31.13 -23.17
C VAL A 190 30.30 -29.79 -22.64
N SER A 191 31.52 -29.42 -23.03
CA SER A 191 32.15 -28.14 -22.65
C SER A 191 31.37 -26.92 -23.15
N VAL A 192 30.78 -26.99 -24.36
CA VAL A 192 30.03 -25.85 -24.95
C VAL A 192 28.55 -25.89 -24.57
N ALA A 193 28.01 -27.06 -24.22
CA ALA A 193 26.60 -27.23 -23.84
C ALA A 193 26.17 -26.31 -22.69
N GLY A 194 27.04 -26.12 -21.68
CA GLY A 194 26.80 -25.20 -20.57
C GLY A 194 26.65 -23.73 -21.02
N VAL A 195 27.49 -23.30 -21.97
CA VAL A 195 27.44 -21.94 -22.54
C VAL A 195 26.18 -21.74 -23.37
N ILE A 196 25.81 -22.73 -24.19
CA ILE A 196 24.56 -22.69 -24.99
C ILE A 196 23.34 -22.62 -24.07
N ALA A 197 23.28 -23.47 -23.04
CA ALA A 197 22.19 -23.45 -22.07
C ALA A 197 22.10 -22.09 -21.34
N HIS A 198 23.24 -21.52 -20.95
CA HIS A 198 23.30 -20.19 -20.34
C HIS A 198 22.82 -19.08 -21.30
N GLN A 199 23.22 -19.10 -22.57
CA GLN A 199 22.77 -18.12 -23.57
C GLN A 199 21.27 -18.22 -23.84
N LEU A 200 20.72 -19.44 -23.93
CA LEU A 200 19.28 -19.65 -24.10
C LEU A 200 18.47 -19.12 -22.92
N VAL A 201 18.98 -19.29 -21.69
CA VAL A 201 18.36 -18.75 -20.48
C VAL A 201 18.45 -17.22 -20.42
N THR A 202 19.64 -16.66 -20.63
CA THR A 202 19.89 -15.22 -20.51
C THR A 202 19.29 -14.40 -21.66
N ALA A 203 19.08 -15.01 -22.84
CA ALA A 203 18.26 -14.45 -23.91
C ALA A 203 16.76 -14.39 -23.54
N GLY A 204 16.35 -15.02 -22.43
CA GLY A 204 14.99 -15.13 -21.92
C GLY A 204 14.43 -13.86 -21.28
N ALA A 205 14.06 -12.88 -22.11
CA ALA A 205 12.82 -12.11 -21.98
C ALA A 205 12.63 -11.24 -23.23
N ARG A 206 11.80 -11.72 -24.17
CA ARG A 206 11.50 -11.01 -25.42
C ARG A 206 11.07 -9.55 -25.14
N PRO A 207 11.59 -8.55 -25.89
CA PRO A 207 11.19 -7.14 -25.76
C PRO A 207 9.68 -6.92 -25.91
N ALA A 208 8.98 -7.87 -26.54
CA ALA A 208 7.53 -7.87 -26.70
C ALA A 208 6.73 -7.79 -25.39
N ARG A 209 7.17 -8.38 -24.27
CA ARG A 209 6.40 -8.35 -23.01
C ARG A 209 6.52 -6.99 -22.28
N ARG A 210 7.70 -6.36 -22.34
CA ARG A 210 7.93 -5.00 -21.82
C ARG A 210 7.24 -3.96 -22.70
N ALA A 211 7.33 -4.09 -24.02
CA ALA A 211 6.59 -3.24 -24.94
C ALA A 211 5.06 -3.34 -24.75
N ARG A 212 4.53 -4.55 -24.50
CA ARG A 212 3.09 -4.75 -24.21
C ARG A 212 2.65 -4.07 -22.90
N THR A 213 3.46 -4.10 -21.85
CA THR A 213 3.14 -3.46 -20.56
C THR A 213 3.22 -1.94 -20.66
N VAL A 214 4.22 -1.39 -21.35
CA VAL A 214 4.33 0.05 -21.64
C VAL A 214 3.14 0.53 -22.49
N ARG A 215 2.83 -0.15 -23.60
CA ARG A 215 1.64 0.17 -24.42
C ARG A 215 0.33 0.05 -23.64
N ALA A 216 0.23 -0.90 -22.70
CA ALA A 216 -0.95 -1.02 -21.85
C ALA A 216 -1.06 0.13 -20.85
N ALA A 217 0.06 0.59 -20.27
CA ALA A 217 0.11 1.75 -19.39
C ALA A 217 -0.27 3.04 -20.14
N GLU A 218 0.28 3.25 -21.34
CA GLU A 218 -0.08 4.38 -22.20
C GLU A 218 -1.56 4.38 -22.57
N ARG A 219 -2.14 3.23 -22.94
CA ARG A 219 -3.58 3.12 -23.23
C ARG A 219 -4.42 3.49 -22.02
N LYS A 220 -4.01 3.08 -20.81
CA LYS A 220 -4.68 3.45 -19.56
C LYS A 220 -4.59 4.95 -19.30
N LEU A 221 -3.42 5.55 -19.49
CA LEU A 221 -3.22 7.00 -19.33
C LEU A 221 -4.08 7.80 -20.32
N ARG A 222 -4.07 7.43 -21.60
CA ARG A 222 -4.93 8.06 -22.62
C ARG A 222 -6.42 7.90 -22.32
N ALA A 223 -6.83 6.77 -21.76
CA ALA A 223 -8.22 6.56 -21.33
C ALA A 223 -8.59 7.42 -20.12
N ALA A 224 -7.68 7.56 -19.14
CA ALA A 224 -7.85 8.41 -17.97
C ALA A 224 -7.98 9.89 -18.37
N ARG A 225 -7.07 10.40 -19.22
CA ARG A 225 -7.12 11.78 -19.72
C ARG A 225 -8.44 12.08 -20.44
N ARG A 226 -8.88 11.18 -21.33
CA ARG A 226 -10.18 11.32 -22.03
C ARG A 226 -11.39 11.21 -21.09
N ALA A 227 -11.27 10.51 -19.97
CA ALA A 227 -12.35 10.46 -18.98
C ALA A 227 -12.36 11.73 -18.12
N ALA A 228 -11.19 12.28 -17.79
CA ALA A 228 -11.05 13.56 -17.07
C ALA A 228 -11.57 14.73 -17.88
N LEU A 229 -11.24 14.83 -19.17
CA LEU A 229 -11.77 15.87 -20.06
C LEU A 229 -13.29 15.79 -20.20
N ARG A 230 -13.89 14.59 -20.19
CA ARG A 230 -15.35 14.41 -20.24
C ARG A 230 -16.07 14.72 -18.92
N ALA A 231 -15.33 14.68 -17.81
CA ALA A 231 -15.86 15.00 -16.48
C ALA A 231 -15.58 16.45 -16.08
N ALA A 232 -14.77 17.17 -16.87
CA ALA A 232 -14.50 18.59 -16.67
C ALA A 232 -15.75 19.41 -16.95
N VAL A 233 -15.95 20.46 -16.16
CA VAL A 233 -17.01 21.44 -16.37
C VAL A 233 -16.38 22.68 -16.97
N ALA A 234 -16.98 23.24 -18.01
CA ALA A 234 -16.56 24.53 -18.53
C ALA A 234 -17.14 25.62 -17.64
N GLU A 235 -16.27 26.44 -17.06
CA GLU A 235 -16.62 27.70 -16.42
C GLU A 235 -16.42 28.79 -17.46
N ILE A 236 -17.47 29.57 -17.72
CA ILE A 236 -17.44 30.69 -18.67
C ILE A 236 -17.64 31.96 -17.86
N ASP A 237 -16.67 32.86 -17.95
CA ASP A 237 -16.67 34.15 -17.26
C ASP A 237 -17.62 35.16 -17.95
N THR A 238 -17.95 36.25 -17.27
CA THR A 238 -18.77 37.34 -17.79
C THR A 238 -18.15 38.05 -18.99
N ASP A 239 -16.83 37.97 -19.12
CA ASP A 239 -16.06 38.52 -20.24
C ASP A 239 -16.00 37.57 -21.45
N GLY A 240 -16.60 36.37 -21.35
CA GLY A 240 -16.66 35.38 -22.41
C GLY A 240 -15.50 34.38 -22.44
N ASP A 241 -14.57 34.46 -21.49
CA ASP A 241 -13.47 33.51 -21.35
C ASP A 241 -13.93 32.17 -20.77
N ALA A 242 -13.52 31.07 -21.41
CA ALA A 242 -13.90 29.72 -21.00
C ALA A 242 -12.70 28.92 -20.48
N ARG A 243 -12.81 28.38 -19.27
CA ARG A 243 -11.81 27.47 -18.66
C ARG A 243 -12.42 26.14 -18.26
N LEU A 244 -11.64 25.06 -18.38
CA LEU A 244 -12.04 23.73 -17.93
C LEU A 244 -11.65 23.52 -16.47
N VAL A 245 -12.65 23.34 -15.61
CA VAL A 245 -12.47 23.06 -14.19
C VAL A 245 -12.65 21.56 -13.94
N HIS A 246 -11.67 20.98 -13.25
CA HIS A 246 -11.72 19.58 -12.84
C HIS A 246 -12.01 19.49 -11.34
N ALA A 247 -12.94 18.64 -10.95
CA ALA A 247 -13.18 18.35 -9.54
C ALA A 247 -11.90 17.75 -8.90
N PRO A 248 -11.38 18.32 -7.80
CA PRO A 248 -10.21 17.78 -7.12
C PRO A 248 -10.57 16.46 -6.43
N GLY A 249 -9.70 15.45 -6.52
CA GLY A 249 -9.91 14.18 -5.83
C GLY A 249 -9.14 12.99 -6.42
N VAL A 250 -9.23 11.85 -5.74
CA VAL A 250 -8.67 10.58 -6.21
C VAL A 250 -9.75 9.81 -6.97
N TYR A 251 -9.48 9.52 -8.24
CA TYR A 251 -10.43 8.84 -9.14
C TYR A 251 -9.90 7.50 -9.62
N ARG A 252 -10.81 6.55 -9.83
CA ARG A 252 -10.55 5.29 -10.53
C ARG A 252 -11.24 5.31 -11.89
N VAL A 253 -10.50 4.98 -12.95
CA VAL A 253 -11.08 4.77 -14.28
C VAL A 253 -11.88 3.46 -14.29
N ARG A 254 -13.19 3.54 -14.50
CA ARG A 254 -14.08 2.39 -14.72
C ARG A 254 -14.58 2.40 -16.16
N ARG A 255 -15.18 1.29 -16.58
CA ARG A 255 -15.91 1.20 -17.86
C ARG A 255 -17.39 1.10 -17.57
N ASP A 256 -18.19 1.82 -18.32
CA ASP A 256 -19.65 1.67 -18.30
C ASP A 256 -20.08 0.39 -19.05
N ARG A 257 -21.40 0.14 -19.09
CA ARG A 257 -21.97 -1.02 -19.80
C ARG A 257 -21.71 -0.97 -21.32
N LEU A 258 -21.40 0.21 -21.87
CA LEU A 258 -21.06 0.43 -23.28
C LEU A 258 -19.54 0.41 -23.54
N GLY A 259 -18.74 0.06 -22.52
CA GLY A 259 -17.28 -0.03 -22.61
C GLY A 259 -16.53 1.31 -22.58
N ARG A 260 -17.22 2.44 -22.41
CA ARG A 260 -16.61 3.77 -22.36
C ARG A 260 -15.99 4.01 -20.98
N ALA A 261 -14.79 4.57 -20.99
CA ALA A 261 -14.10 4.93 -19.75
C ALA A 261 -14.81 6.10 -19.07
N HIS A 262 -15.05 6.03 -17.77
CA HIS A 262 -15.50 7.15 -16.94
C HIS A 262 -14.71 7.18 -15.63
N LEU A 263 -14.63 8.35 -15.00
CA LEU A 263 -14.03 8.50 -13.69
C LEU A 263 -15.08 8.18 -12.62
N ALA A 264 -14.73 7.34 -11.65
CA ALA A 264 -15.51 7.10 -10.45
C ALA A 264 -14.67 7.51 -9.23
N PRO A 265 -15.24 8.17 -8.22
CA PRO A 265 -14.54 8.49 -6.99
C PRO A 265 -13.88 7.23 -6.40
N HIS A 266 -12.63 7.35 -5.96
CA HIS A 266 -11.94 6.26 -5.30
C HIS A 266 -12.40 6.17 -3.85
N THR A 267 -13.45 5.40 -3.60
CA THR A 267 -13.81 5.04 -2.23
C THR A 267 -12.82 4.00 -1.72
N THR A 268 -11.98 4.40 -0.76
CA THR A 268 -11.11 3.46 -0.05
C THR A 268 -12.00 2.68 0.92
N PRO A 269 -12.18 1.35 0.75
CA PRO A 269 -13.01 0.59 1.69
C PRO A 269 -12.34 0.58 3.06
N GLY A 270 -12.99 1.17 4.07
CA GLY A 270 -12.53 1.15 5.46
C GLY A 270 -12.28 2.50 6.14
N LEU A 271 -12.54 3.63 5.49
CA LEU A 271 -12.76 4.89 6.22
C LEU A 271 -14.27 5.07 6.47
N PRO A 272 -14.72 5.28 7.72
CA PRO A 272 -16.07 5.76 7.98
C PRO A 272 -16.19 7.17 7.38
N VAL A 273 -17.21 7.36 6.55
CA VAL A 273 -17.72 8.70 6.25
C VAL A 273 -18.86 8.84 7.24
N ASP A 274 -18.69 9.68 8.25
CA ASP A 274 -19.78 10.05 9.15
C ASP A 274 -20.76 10.91 8.32
N ASP A 275 -22.02 10.44 8.22
CA ASP A 275 -23.12 11.10 7.49
C ASP A 275 -23.65 12.35 8.23
N ASP A 276 -22.97 12.78 9.30
CA ASP A 276 -23.40 13.85 10.22
C ASP A 276 -22.69 15.19 9.91
N GLY A 277 -22.40 15.48 8.65
CA GLY A 277 -21.74 16.71 8.21
C GLY A 277 -22.52 18.01 8.46
N GLY A 278 -23.80 17.91 8.85
CA GLY A 278 -24.66 19.06 9.16
C GLY A 278 -24.44 19.65 10.55
N ASP A 279 -24.10 18.83 11.55
CA ASP A 279 -24.04 19.27 12.95
C ASP A 279 -22.72 19.99 13.26
N LEU A 280 -21.62 19.50 12.68
CA LEU A 280 -20.28 20.06 12.88
C LEU A 280 -20.12 21.46 12.26
N ALA A 281 -20.80 21.75 11.16
CA ALA A 281 -20.77 23.06 10.51
C ALA A 281 -21.49 24.12 11.36
N ALA A 282 -22.59 23.75 12.01
CA ALA A 282 -23.31 24.62 12.93
C ALA A 282 -22.52 24.84 14.22
N GLU A 283 -21.89 23.79 14.75
CA GLU A 283 -21.05 23.85 15.95
C GLU A 283 -19.81 24.73 15.74
N VAL A 284 -19.12 24.58 14.61
CA VAL A 284 -17.96 25.43 14.25
C VAL A 284 -18.36 26.88 14.02
N SER A 285 -19.52 27.13 13.40
CA SER A 285 -20.03 28.49 13.20
C SER A 285 -20.40 29.17 14.52
N ALA A 286 -21.00 28.42 15.46
CA ALA A 286 -21.30 28.90 16.80
C ALA A 286 -20.02 29.22 17.60
N TRP A 287 -19.01 28.34 17.52
CA TRP A 287 -17.72 28.54 18.20
C TRP A 287 -16.91 29.74 17.65
N LEU A 288 -17.01 30.01 16.34
CA LEU A 288 -16.40 31.21 15.71
C LEU A 288 -17.15 32.50 16.06
N ALA A 289 -18.48 32.44 16.18
CA ALA A 289 -19.30 33.57 16.62
C ALA A 289 -19.02 33.93 18.09
N GLU A 290 -18.74 32.96 18.96
CA GLU A 290 -18.36 33.18 20.36
C GLU A 290 -16.95 33.79 20.52
N GLN A 291 -16.05 33.60 19.56
CA GLN A 291 -14.68 34.11 19.60
C GLN A 291 -14.47 35.49 18.98
N THR A 292 -15.49 36.03 18.32
CA THR A 292 -15.39 37.34 17.66
C THR A 292 -16.14 38.38 18.50
N PRO A 293 -15.51 39.06 19.49
CA PRO A 293 -16.14 40.20 20.14
C PRO A 293 -16.37 41.30 19.09
N PRO A 294 -17.46 42.08 19.18
CA PRO A 294 -17.76 43.12 18.20
C PRO A 294 -16.67 44.21 18.28
N LEU A 295 -15.83 44.28 17.24
CA LEU A 295 -14.89 45.37 16.99
C LEU A 295 -15.66 46.62 16.54
N SER A 296 -16.50 47.15 17.43
CA SER A 296 -17.10 48.47 17.31
C SER A 296 -16.30 49.45 18.15
N SER A 297 -15.13 49.87 17.67
CA SER A 297 -14.42 51.12 17.97
C SER A 297 -12.91 51.01 17.72
N ILE A 298 -12.50 51.05 16.45
CA ILE A 298 -11.16 51.53 16.11
C ILE A 298 -11.35 52.89 15.42
N PRO A 299 -10.87 53.99 16.03
CA PRO A 299 -10.96 55.32 15.41
C PRO A 299 -10.11 55.37 14.14
N VAL A 300 -10.72 55.81 13.04
CA VAL A 300 -10.06 56.16 11.79
C VAL A 300 -9.24 57.44 12.01
N PRO A 301 -7.92 57.48 11.77
CA PRO A 301 -7.20 58.74 11.67
C PRO A 301 -7.45 59.36 10.28
N SER A 302 -7.95 60.59 10.33
CA SER A 302 -8.30 61.45 9.21
C SER A 302 -7.11 61.80 8.32
N ALA A 303 -7.40 61.97 7.04
CA ALA A 303 -6.54 62.66 6.08
C ALA A 303 -6.44 64.15 6.45
N ASP A 304 -5.21 64.69 6.43
CA ASP A 304 -4.80 66.03 5.97
C ASP A 304 -3.36 66.33 6.46
N ASP A 305 -2.36 66.18 5.60
CA ASP A 305 -1.48 67.29 5.16
C ASP A 305 -0.35 66.83 4.19
N PRO A 306 0.16 67.73 3.31
CA PRO A 306 0.87 67.35 2.08
C PRO A 306 2.39 67.52 2.09
N ALA A 307 2.98 66.95 1.04
CA ALA A 307 4.23 67.31 0.34
C ALA A 307 5.59 66.98 0.99
N GLY A 308 6.41 66.23 0.26
CA GLY A 308 7.87 66.33 0.40
C GLY A 308 8.70 65.14 -0.09
N GLY A 309 9.06 65.13 -1.37
CA GLY A 309 10.44 64.85 -1.79
C GLY A 309 10.84 63.43 -2.23
N THR A 310 11.25 63.36 -3.51
CA THR A 310 12.39 62.59 -4.07
C THR A 310 12.36 61.07 -3.85
N GLY A 311 12.11 60.23 -4.84
CA GLY A 311 12.77 60.19 -6.13
C GLY A 311 13.72 58.99 -6.13
N ASP A 312 13.33 57.88 -6.75
CA ASP A 312 14.27 57.05 -7.51
C ASP A 312 13.52 56.09 -8.44
N GLN A 313 13.90 56.19 -9.71
CA GLN A 313 13.51 55.30 -10.80
C GLN A 313 14.28 53.99 -10.65
N HIS A 314 13.61 52.85 -10.73
CA HIS A 314 14.18 51.64 -11.33
C HIS A 314 13.08 50.85 -12.04
N ASP A 315 13.29 50.67 -13.34
CA ASP A 315 12.48 49.87 -14.26
C ASP A 315 12.76 48.37 -14.04
N PRO A 316 11.81 47.46 -14.36
CA PRO A 316 11.81 46.07 -13.91
C PRO A 316 12.43 45.13 -14.95
N ALA A 317 13.42 44.36 -14.53
CA ALA A 317 13.79 43.13 -15.21
C ALA A 317 14.32 42.11 -14.20
N ASP A 318 13.84 40.87 -14.36
CA ASP A 318 14.46 39.63 -13.88
C ASP A 318 14.14 39.17 -12.44
N ILE A 319 12.98 38.50 -12.27
CA ILE A 319 12.71 37.63 -11.11
C ILE A 319 12.54 36.20 -11.65
N GLY A 320 13.63 35.44 -11.59
CA GLY A 320 13.69 34.02 -11.88
C GLY A 320 13.93 33.19 -10.61
N THR A 321 12.86 32.52 -10.17
CA THR A 321 12.83 31.19 -9.54
C THR A 321 13.65 30.91 -8.27
N GLU A 322 13.03 31.14 -7.11
CA GLU A 322 13.09 30.22 -5.96
C GLU A 322 11.68 30.14 -5.34
N ASP A 323 11.03 28.98 -5.46
CA ASP A 323 9.66 28.74 -4.99
C ASP A 323 9.71 27.67 -3.90
N ASP A 324 9.68 28.14 -2.65
CA ASP A 324 9.52 27.36 -1.44
C ASP A 324 8.02 27.28 -1.11
N ARG A 325 7.54 26.05 -0.85
CA ARG A 325 6.14 25.74 -0.52
C ARG A 325 5.62 26.54 0.68
N PRO A 326 4.29 26.73 0.70
CA PRO A 326 3.57 26.34 1.92
C PRO A 326 2.26 25.56 1.66
N ASP A 327 1.89 24.82 2.70
CA ASP A 327 0.68 24.04 2.87
C ASP A 327 -0.60 24.87 2.64
N GLY A 328 -1.49 24.37 1.79
CA GLY A 328 -2.77 24.98 1.44
C GLY A 328 -3.95 24.12 1.88
N HIS A 329 -4.68 24.64 2.86
CA HIS A 329 -5.80 24.05 3.58
C HIS A 329 -7.00 23.71 2.67
N GLY A 330 -7.69 22.61 3.01
CA GLY A 330 -8.90 22.17 2.33
C GLY A 330 -10.10 23.02 2.72
N VAL A 331 -10.79 23.54 1.70
CA VAL A 331 -12.10 24.17 1.83
C VAL A 331 -13.12 23.29 1.11
N ALA A 332 -14.14 22.87 1.85
CA ALA A 332 -15.32 22.22 1.31
C ALA A 332 -16.41 23.27 1.08
N THR A 333 -17.06 23.23 -0.09
CA THR A 333 -18.50 23.49 -0.29
C THR A 333 -18.83 23.38 -1.78
N LEU A 334 -19.77 22.49 -2.13
CA LEU A 334 -21.17 22.83 -2.45
C LEU A 334 -21.85 21.60 -3.08
N ASP A 335 -22.94 21.18 -2.44
CA ASP A 335 -23.81 20.09 -2.88
C ASP A 335 -24.66 20.48 -4.08
N ARG A 336 -24.95 19.47 -4.91
CA ARG A 336 -25.96 19.50 -5.97
C ARG A 336 -27.23 18.81 -5.45
N PRO A 337 -28.45 19.33 -5.70
CA PRO A 337 -29.66 18.82 -5.05
C PRO A 337 -30.04 17.42 -5.53
N ALA A 338 -30.42 16.59 -4.57
CA ALA A 338 -31.02 15.28 -4.76
C ALA A 338 -32.52 15.40 -5.09
N GLY A 339 -32.95 14.73 -6.15
CA GLY A 339 -34.37 14.47 -6.43
C GLY A 339 -34.82 13.20 -5.71
N GLY A 340 -35.86 13.35 -4.88
CA GLY A 340 -36.32 12.38 -3.90
C GLY A 340 -37.17 11.21 -4.42
N ARG A 341 -37.39 10.26 -3.50
CA ARG A 341 -38.68 9.61 -3.20
C ARG A 341 -38.56 8.78 -1.91
N ASP A 342 -38.90 9.44 -0.83
CA ASP A 342 -39.76 9.11 0.33
C ASP A 342 -40.07 7.65 0.72
N GLY A 343 -39.94 7.44 2.04
CA GLY A 343 -40.80 6.61 2.89
C GLY A 343 -40.29 5.19 3.18
N GLU A 344 -40.32 4.63 4.39
CA GLU A 344 -40.80 5.05 5.71
C GLU A 344 -40.39 3.93 6.70
N HIS A 345 -40.09 4.31 7.94
CA HIS A 345 -40.03 3.53 9.19
C HIS A 345 -39.33 2.15 9.29
N GLY A 346 -38.22 2.15 10.03
CA GLY A 346 -38.13 1.48 11.34
C GLY A 346 -38.28 -0.05 11.38
N ARG A 347 -37.15 -0.75 11.53
CA ARG A 347 -36.91 -1.77 12.58
C ARG A 347 -35.54 -2.43 12.40
N ARG A 348 -34.77 -2.45 13.49
CA ARG A 348 -33.57 -3.27 13.68
C ARG A 348 -33.79 -4.68 13.14
N ARG A 349 -32.98 -5.11 12.16
CA ARG A 349 -32.84 -6.53 11.78
C ARG A 349 -31.37 -6.96 11.88
N PRO A 350 -31.10 -8.14 12.45
CA PRO A 350 -29.75 -8.62 12.68
C PRO A 350 -29.04 -8.90 11.35
N ARG A 351 -27.75 -8.57 11.30
CA ARG A 351 -26.80 -8.85 10.22
C ARG A 351 -26.98 -10.30 9.71
N ARG A 352 -27.73 -10.48 8.62
CA ARG A 352 -27.67 -11.70 7.82
C ARG A 352 -26.31 -11.73 7.13
N LYS A 353 -25.52 -12.75 7.41
CA LYS A 353 -24.39 -13.16 6.56
C LYS A 353 -24.92 -13.21 5.13
N ALA A 354 -24.36 -12.42 4.22
CA ALA A 354 -24.66 -12.50 2.81
C ALA A 354 -24.41 -13.95 2.37
N THR A 355 -25.50 -14.68 2.15
CA THR A 355 -25.49 -16.00 1.55
C THR A 355 -24.80 -15.84 0.21
N ARG A 356 -23.68 -16.55 0.01
CA ARG A 356 -23.09 -16.71 -1.32
C ARG A 356 -24.24 -17.07 -2.28
N PRO A 357 -24.32 -16.48 -3.49
CA PRO A 357 -25.30 -16.94 -4.47
C PRO A 357 -25.14 -18.45 -4.61
N ARG A 358 -26.23 -19.20 -4.38
CA ARG A 358 -26.26 -20.66 -4.49
C ARG A 358 -25.65 -21.01 -5.85
N ALA A 359 -24.57 -21.79 -5.84
CA ALA A 359 -24.07 -22.35 -7.08
C ALA A 359 -25.20 -23.20 -7.67
N ARG A 360 -25.63 -22.90 -8.90
CA ARG A 360 -26.65 -23.69 -9.62
C ARG A 360 -26.35 -25.18 -9.48
N SER A 361 -27.33 -25.97 -9.11
CA SER A 361 -27.14 -27.42 -8.94
C SER A 361 -26.90 -28.07 -10.31
N MET A 362 -26.33 -29.28 -10.34
CA MET A 362 -26.16 -30.00 -11.62
C MET A 362 -27.53 -30.35 -12.24
N ALA A 363 -28.55 -30.60 -11.43
CA ALA A 363 -29.91 -30.86 -11.92
C ALA A 363 -30.53 -29.63 -12.60
N GLU A 364 -30.34 -28.44 -12.03
CA GLU A 364 -30.77 -27.17 -12.65
C GLU A 364 -30.07 -26.94 -13.99
N LEU A 365 -28.76 -27.19 -14.07
CA LEU A 365 -28.01 -27.05 -15.32
C LEU A 365 -28.42 -28.08 -16.39
N ARG A 366 -28.92 -29.25 -16.01
CA ARG A 366 -29.49 -30.23 -16.96
C ARG A 366 -30.82 -29.73 -17.53
N ALA A 367 -31.70 -29.20 -16.68
CA ALA A 367 -32.98 -28.64 -17.11
C ALA A 367 -32.78 -27.41 -18.02
N GLU A 368 -31.86 -26.51 -17.65
CA GLU A 368 -31.49 -25.36 -18.49
C GLU A 368 -30.88 -25.81 -19.83
N LEU A 369 -30.05 -26.86 -19.83
CA LEU A 369 -29.46 -27.39 -21.07
C LEU A 369 -30.52 -28.00 -21.98
N ALA A 370 -31.45 -28.79 -21.43
CA ALA A 370 -32.56 -29.35 -22.21
C ALA A 370 -33.42 -28.25 -22.85
N ALA A 371 -33.73 -27.19 -22.11
CA ALA A 371 -34.46 -26.04 -22.63
C ALA A 371 -33.68 -25.29 -23.73
N ALA A 372 -32.39 -25.04 -23.53
CA ALA A 372 -31.54 -24.34 -24.49
C ALA A 372 -31.31 -25.14 -25.78
N VAL A 373 -31.24 -26.47 -25.69
CA VAL A 373 -31.16 -27.37 -26.85
C VAL A 373 -32.48 -27.39 -27.61
N ALA A 374 -33.62 -27.46 -26.91
CA ALA A 374 -34.94 -27.38 -27.54
C ALA A 374 -35.18 -26.03 -28.24
N ALA A 375 -34.62 -24.94 -27.70
CA ALA A 375 -34.65 -23.61 -28.30
C ALA A 375 -33.63 -23.42 -29.45
N GLY A 376 -32.74 -24.39 -29.69
CA GLY A 376 -31.68 -24.30 -30.71
C GLY A 376 -30.54 -23.32 -30.38
N GLU A 377 -30.45 -22.86 -29.13
CA GLU A 377 -29.47 -21.85 -28.70
C GLU A 377 -28.10 -22.45 -28.38
N VAL A 378 -28.06 -23.75 -28.05
CA VAL A 378 -26.86 -24.46 -27.61
C VAL A 378 -26.72 -25.78 -28.36
N ASP A 379 -25.52 -26.02 -28.88
CA ASP A 379 -25.13 -27.32 -29.44
C ASP A 379 -24.70 -28.25 -28.29
N PRO A 380 -25.45 -29.34 -28.01
CA PRO A 380 -25.16 -30.22 -26.89
C PRO A 380 -23.94 -31.13 -27.13
N SER A 381 -23.44 -31.22 -28.36
CA SER A 381 -22.24 -32.01 -28.68
C SER A 381 -20.93 -31.27 -28.34
N SER A 382 -20.99 -29.96 -28.11
CA SER A 382 -19.86 -29.07 -27.87
C SER A 382 -19.85 -28.51 -26.44
N ALA A 383 -18.83 -28.89 -25.66
CA ALA A 383 -18.66 -28.40 -24.28
C ALA A 383 -18.44 -26.88 -24.21
N GLU A 384 -17.88 -26.26 -25.24
CA GLU A 384 -17.67 -24.80 -25.27
C GLU A 384 -18.97 -24.05 -25.56
N SER A 385 -19.87 -24.65 -26.36
CA SER A 385 -21.21 -24.13 -26.62
C SER A 385 -22.05 -24.15 -25.33
N ILE A 386 -22.08 -25.30 -24.64
CA ILE A 386 -22.73 -25.47 -23.33
C ILE A 386 -22.18 -24.48 -22.30
N ARG A 387 -20.85 -24.31 -22.24
CA ARG A 387 -20.21 -23.38 -21.29
C ARG A 387 -20.67 -21.94 -21.53
N THR A 388 -20.73 -21.54 -22.79
CA THR A 388 -21.02 -20.16 -23.18
C THR A 388 -22.51 -19.85 -23.05
N GLY A 389 -23.37 -20.76 -23.50
CA GLY A 389 -24.83 -20.63 -23.38
C GLY A 389 -25.29 -20.62 -21.92
N LEU A 390 -24.86 -21.60 -21.11
CA LEU A 390 -25.30 -21.69 -19.71
C LEU A 390 -24.45 -20.88 -18.73
N ARG A 391 -23.35 -20.25 -19.18
CA ARG A 391 -22.37 -19.54 -18.32
C ARG A 391 -21.93 -20.38 -17.11
N CYS A 392 -21.66 -21.66 -17.34
CA CYS A 392 -21.25 -22.60 -16.29
C CYS A 392 -19.73 -22.84 -16.32
N ALA A 393 -19.19 -23.48 -15.28
CA ALA A 393 -17.75 -23.77 -15.22
C ALA A 393 -17.36 -24.84 -16.26
N PRO A 394 -16.13 -24.80 -16.82
CA PRO A 394 -15.68 -25.74 -17.86
C PRO A 394 -15.85 -27.23 -17.48
N ALA A 395 -15.63 -27.58 -16.21
CA ALA A 395 -15.78 -28.95 -15.73
C ALA A 395 -17.24 -29.44 -15.81
N ARG A 396 -18.21 -28.57 -15.49
CA ARG A 396 -19.64 -28.91 -15.54
C ARG A 396 -20.14 -28.99 -16.98
N ALA A 397 -19.65 -28.13 -17.87
CA ALA A 397 -19.99 -28.19 -19.29
C ALA A 397 -19.53 -29.50 -19.95
N ARG A 398 -18.35 -30.00 -19.57
CA ARG A 398 -17.85 -31.32 -20.03
C ARG A 398 -18.72 -32.46 -19.50
N ALA A 399 -19.03 -32.45 -18.20
CA ALA A 399 -19.89 -33.46 -17.59
C ALA A 399 -21.28 -33.53 -18.27
N LEU A 400 -21.90 -32.37 -18.54
CA LEU A 400 -23.19 -32.31 -19.24
C LEU A 400 -23.13 -32.83 -20.68
N ARG A 401 -22.06 -32.51 -21.42
CA ARG A 401 -21.83 -33.04 -22.77
C ARG A 401 -21.71 -34.57 -22.74
N ASP A 402 -20.92 -35.09 -21.80
CA ASP A 402 -20.63 -36.52 -21.71
C ASP A 402 -21.87 -37.31 -21.27
N GLU A 403 -22.68 -36.77 -20.35
CA GLU A 403 -24.01 -37.30 -20.00
C GLU A 403 -24.96 -37.29 -21.22
N HIS A 404 -24.99 -36.21 -22.00
CA HIS A 404 -25.85 -36.13 -23.19
C HIS A 404 -25.46 -37.14 -24.28
N ARG A 405 -24.15 -37.36 -24.48
CA ARG A 405 -23.65 -38.40 -25.42
C ARG A 405 -24.00 -39.82 -24.95
N THR A 406 -23.93 -40.05 -23.64
CA THR A 406 -24.25 -41.35 -23.04
C THR A 406 -25.75 -41.68 -23.15
N ASN A 407 -26.63 -40.68 -23.04
CA ASN A 407 -28.08 -40.87 -23.17
C ASN A 407 -28.57 -41.02 -24.62
N GLN A 408 -27.72 -40.76 -25.62
CA GLN A 408 -28.04 -40.95 -27.05
C GLN A 408 -27.49 -42.26 -27.62
N SER A 409 -26.67 -42.98 -26.85
CA SER A 409 -26.20 -44.34 -27.18
C SER A 409 -27.11 -45.35 -26.50
#